data_AF-A0A0D3AH63-F1
#
_entry.id   AF-A0A0D3AH63-F1
#
_cell.length_a   1.000
_cell.length_b   1.000
_cell.length_c   1.000
_cell.angle_alpha   90.00
_cell.angle_beta   90.00
_cell.angle_gamma   90.00
#
_symmetry.space_group_name_H-M   'P 1'
#
loop_
_entity.id
_entity.type
_entity.pdbx_description
1 polymer ?
#
loop_
_entity_poly.entity_id
_entity_poly.type
_entity_poly.pdbx_seq_one_letter_code
_entity_poly.pdbx_strand_id
1 'polypeptide(L)' 'MTSGQRKIYDEILDAVNEERGGMFFVSGFGGTGKTFLWKLLSAAIRSRGDIALNVASSGIAS' A
#
# COMPACT_ATOMS: atom_id res chain seq x y z
N MET A 1 -4.03 -10.05 8.43
CA MET A 1 -4.58 -9.22 7.34
C MET A 1 -6.08 -9.43 7.29
N THR A 2 -6.87 -8.37 7.35
CA THR A 2 -8.35 -8.47 7.26
C THR A 2 -8.80 -8.64 5.81
N SER A 3 -10.03 -9.09 5.56
CA SER A 3 -10.58 -9.25 4.20
C SER A 3 -10.56 -7.93 3.41
N GLY A 4 -10.83 -6.80 4.07
CA GLY A 4 -10.75 -5.47 3.45
C GLY A 4 -9.31 -5.06 3.10
N GLN A 5 -8.35 -5.28 4.02
CA GLN A 5 -6.94 -5.01 3.74
C GLN A 5 -6.40 -5.89 2.60
N ARG A 6 -6.81 -7.17 2.55
CA ARG A 6 -6.45 -8.09 1.48
C ARG A 6 -6.95 -7.58 0.13
N LYS A 7 -8.23 -7.17 0.05
CA LYS A 7 -8.79 -6.63 -1.19
C LYS A 7 -8.00 -5.42 -1.71
N ILE A 8 -7.66 -4.47 -0.83
CA ILE A 8 -6.87 -3.29 -1.20
C ILE A 8 -5.45 -3.69 -1.63
N TYR A 9 -4.84 -4.63 -0.91
CA TYR A 9 -3.52 -5.15 -1.25
C TYR A 9 -3.50 -5.77 -2.65
N ASP A 10 -4.43 -6.67 -2.93
CA ASP A 10 -4.53 -7.38 -4.21
C ASP A 10 -4.77 -6.40 -5.35
N GLU A 11 -5.70 -5.45 -5.18
CA GLU A 11 -6.03 -4.44 -6.21
C GLU A 11 -4.83 -3.55 -6.59
N ILE A 12 -4.07 -3.08 -5.61
CA ILE A 12 -2.88 -2.26 -5.86
C ILE A 12 -1.76 -3.12 -6.46
N LEU A 13 -1.56 -4.33 -5.94
CA LEU A 13 -0.50 -5.22 -6.43
C LEU A 13 -0.75 -5.63 -7.88
N ASP A 14 -1.99 -5.94 -8.25
CA ASP A 14 -2.37 -6.27 -9.62
C ASP A 14 -2.14 -5.08 -10.56
N ALA A 15 -2.49 -3.86 -10.15
CA ALA A 15 -2.21 -2.66 -10.95
C ALA A 15 -0.71 -2.43 -11.19
N VAL A 16 0.13 -2.75 -10.21
CA VAL A 16 1.60 -2.71 -10.36
C VAL A 16 2.11 -3.84 -11.25
N ASN A 17 1.62 -5.07 -11.04
CA ASN A 17 2.05 -6.25 -11.81
C ASN A 17 1.71 -6.13 -13.30
N GLU A 18 0.57 -5.51 -13.59
CA GLU A 18 0.09 -5.30 -14.96
C GLU A 18 0.56 -3.96 -15.56
N GLU A 19 1.40 -3.21 -14.86
CA GLU A 19 1.93 -1.92 -15.30
C GLU A 19 0.83 -0.91 -15.72
N ARG A 20 -0.40 -1.08 -15.20
CA ARG A 20 -1.53 -0.19 -15.47
C ARG A 20 -1.28 1.22 -14.93
N GLY A 21 -0.37 1.33 -13.96
CA GLY A 21 -0.17 2.54 -13.18
C GLY A 21 -1.41 2.87 -12.35
N GLY A 22 -1.46 4.11 -11.83
CA GLY A 22 -2.62 4.61 -11.10
C GLY A 22 -2.26 5.38 -9.84
N MET A 23 -3.28 6.00 -9.27
CA MET A 23 -3.17 6.72 -8.00
C MET A 23 -4.26 6.21 -7.07
N PHE A 24 -3.84 5.73 -5.89
CA PHE A 24 -4.71 5.04 -4.94
C PHE A 24 -4.75 5.80 -3.61
N PHE A 25 -5.95 6.03 -3.09
CA PHE A 25 -6.16 6.56 -1.75
C PHE A 25 -6.64 5.47 -0.80
N VAL A 26 -5.88 5.21 0.26
CA VAL A 26 -6.28 4.29 1.32
C VAL A 26 -6.74 5.07 2.53
N SER A 27 -8.06 5.10 2.76
CA SER A 27 -8.68 5.76 3.91
C SER A 27 -9.09 4.74 4.98
N GLY A 28 -9.06 5.17 6.24
CA GLY A 28 -9.56 4.42 7.38
C GLY A 28 -9.22 5.10 8.70
N PHE A 29 -9.94 4.75 9.77
CA PHE A 29 -9.70 5.30 11.11
C PHE A 29 -8.27 5.05 11.62
N GLY A 30 -7.85 5.79 12.65
CA GLY A 30 -6.63 5.51 13.39
C GLY A 30 -6.58 4.03 13.84
N GLY A 31 -5.39 3.42 13.80
CA GLY A 31 -5.22 2.03 14.24
C GLY A 31 -5.66 0.94 13.25
N THR A 32 -6.20 1.27 12.07
CA THR A 32 -6.66 0.26 11.08
C THR A 32 -5.56 -0.47 10.31
N GLY A 33 -4.30 -0.39 10.76
CA GLY A 33 -3.19 -1.13 10.16
C GLY A 33 -2.77 -0.65 8.76
N LYS A 34 -3.06 0.59 8.36
CA LYS A 34 -2.60 1.16 7.08
C LYS A 34 -1.08 1.04 6.90
N THR A 35 -0.32 1.29 7.96
CA THR A 35 1.15 1.11 7.95
C THR A 35 1.56 -0.35 7.66
N PHE A 36 0.80 -1.33 8.16
CA PHE A 36 1.05 -2.74 7.85
C PHE A 36 0.83 -3.04 6.37
N LEU A 37 -0.24 -2.50 5.77
CA LEU A 37 -0.54 -2.65 4.36
C LEU A 37 0.59 -2.10 3.47
N TRP A 38 1.07 -0.87 3.74
CA TRP A 38 2.17 -0.28 2.98
C TRP A 38 3.46 -1.08 3.10
N LYS A 39 3.80 -1.56 4.30
CA LYS A 39 4.97 -2.45 4.48
C LYS A 39 4.88 -3.71 3.63
N LEU A 40 3.70 -4.31 3.56
CA LEU A 40 3.47 -5.54 2.78
C LEU A 40 3.61 -5.27 1.28
N LEU A 41 2.99 -4.20 0.76
CA LEU A 41 3.13 -3.78 -0.63
C LEU A 41 4.59 -3.52 -1.01
N SER A 42 5.32 -2.75 -0.19
CA SER A 42 6.74 -2.48 -0.45
C SER A 42 7.59 -3.75 -0.45
N ALA A 43 7.31 -4.69 0.46
CA ALA A 43 8.04 -5.95 0.52
C ALA A 43 7.78 -6.80 -0.72
N ALA A 44 6.53 -6.89 -1.17
CA ALA A 44 6.16 -7.63 -2.37
C ALA A 44 6.81 -7.05 -3.63
N ILE A 45 6.71 -5.72 -3.82
CA ILE A 45 7.34 -5.02 -4.95
C ILE A 45 8.85 -5.24 -4.94
N ARG A 46 9.53 -5.02 -3.79
CA ARG A 46 10.98 -5.22 -3.69
C ARG A 46 11.41 -6.67 -3.89
N SER A 47 10.58 -7.65 -3.52
CA SER A 47 10.89 -9.07 -3.73
C SER A 47 10.94 -9.46 -5.21
N ARG A 48 10.29 -8.67 -6.09
CA ARG A 48 10.34 -8.82 -7.55
C ARG A 48 11.54 -8.13 -8.20
N GLY A 49 12.34 -7.39 -7.42
CA GLY A 49 13.45 -6.57 -7.93
C GLY A 49 13.06 -5.13 -8.28
N ASP A 50 11.78 -4.76 -8.10
CA ASP A 50 11.28 -3.42 -8.41
C ASP A 50 11.56 -2.42 -7.28
N ILE A 51 11.49 -1.14 -7.61
CA ILE A 51 11.77 -0.05 -6.67
C ILE A 51 10.46 0.42 -6.01
N ALA A 52 10.40 0.30 -4.68
CA ALA A 52 9.33 0.90 -3.86
C ALA A 52 9.87 2.08 -3.04
N LEU A 53 9.36 3.29 -3.29
CA LEU A 53 9.68 4.51 -2.54
C LEU A 53 8.56 4.84 -1.55
N ASN A 54 8.85 4.70 -0.27
CA ASN A 54 7.90 5.03 0.79
C ASN A 54 8.16 6.44 1.29
N VAL A 55 7.16 7.30 1.19
CA VAL A 55 7.22 8.69 1.69
C VAL A 55 6.16 8.85 2.78
N ALA A 56 6.59 9.29 3.95
CA ALA A 56 5.69 9.78 4.98
C ALA A 56 5.79 11.31 4.99
N SER A 57 4.70 12.01 4.69
CA SER A 57 4.62 13.44 4.94
C SER A 57 4.24 13.65 6.41
N SER A 58 4.99 14.49 7.11
CA SER A 58 4.64 14.97 8.46
C SER A 58 3.63 16.12 8.34
N GLY A 59 2.41 15.81 7.90
CA GLY A 59 1.33 16.79 7.71
C GLY A 59 0.21 16.61 8.74
N ILE A 60 0.35 17.29 9.89
CA ILE A 60 -0.54 17.44 11.05
C ILE A 60 -1.16 16.15 11.60
N ALA A 61 -0.52 15.63 12.65
CA ALA A 61 -1.23 14.89 13.68
C ALA A 61 -2.13 15.88 14.45
N SER A 62 -3.45 15.76 14.27
CA SER A 62 -4.48 16.22 15.21
C SER A 62 -5.57 15.18 15.30
#